data_AF-A0A7W2ETY1-F1
#
_entry.id   AF-A0A7W2ETY1-F1
#
_cell.length_a   1.000
_cell.length_b   1.000
_cell.length_c   1.000
_cell.angle_alpha   90.00
_cell.angle_beta   90.00
_cell.angle_gamma   90.00
#
_symmetry.space_group_name_H-M   'P 1'
#
loop_
_entity.id
_entity.type
_entity.pdbx_description
1 polymer ?
#
loop_
_entity_poly.entity_id
_entity_poly.type
_entity_poly.pdbx_seq_one_letter_code
_entity_poly.pdbx_strand_id
1 'polypeptide(L)'
;MSQRLLDYRPELEFLESSGTSTLAGGDELTLAARLLELRGGAQLDRFIDAMVRAGGAPVPLGDALKRAARQVLPLHGWPGAPVIESLRRRGKSDPIARAARIFGIELEGLSPEDKELELAQRFVRFAREAIRLAADAIRPAGVAAALAESARSHAPGLLQCEAGRMGHWQRRGNRIIVYDC
;
A
#
# COMPACT_ATOMS: atom_id res chain seq x y z
N MET A 1 57.47 -4.95 -16.11
CA MET A 1 56.08 -5.04 -16.63
C MET A 1 55.24 -5.84 -15.66
N SER A 2 54.80 -5.23 -14.55
CA SER A 2 53.95 -5.91 -13.56
C SER A 2 53.14 -4.88 -12.77
N GLN A 3 51.83 -5.11 -12.72
CA GLN A 3 50.88 -4.65 -11.68
C GLN A 3 50.63 -3.14 -11.54
N ARG A 4 49.64 -2.61 -12.28
CA ARG A 4 48.93 -1.35 -11.96
C ARG A 4 47.46 -1.35 -12.41
N LEU A 5 46.77 -2.49 -12.34
CA LEU A 5 45.36 -2.62 -12.76
C LEU A 5 44.46 -3.32 -11.72
N LEU A 6 44.78 -3.23 -10.43
CA LEU A 6 43.97 -3.86 -9.37
C LEU A 6 43.80 -2.99 -8.12
N ASP A 7 43.67 -1.67 -8.27
CA ASP A 7 43.23 -0.79 -7.17
C ASP A 7 41.89 -0.09 -7.49
N TYR A 8 41.08 -0.68 -8.37
CA TYR A 8 39.65 -0.38 -8.34
C TYR A 8 39.03 -1.17 -7.19
N ARG A 9 39.06 -0.55 -6.01
CA ARG A 9 38.26 -0.95 -4.87
C ARG A 9 37.02 -0.07 -4.94
N PRO A 10 35.89 -0.53 -5.54
CA PRO A 10 34.67 0.24 -5.46
C PRO A 10 34.36 0.35 -3.97
N GLU A 11 34.47 1.56 -3.45
CA GLU A 11 33.86 1.89 -2.19
C GLU A 11 32.38 1.58 -2.39
N LEU A 12 31.95 0.46 -1.82
CA LEU A 12 30.57 0.16 -1.58
C LEU A 12 30.07 1.24 -0.61
N GLU A 13 29.87 2.46 -1.12
CA GLU A 13 28.91 3.44 -0.61
C GLU A 13 27.49 2.90 -0.86
N PHE A 14 27.30 1.65 -0.46
CA PHE A 14 26.12 0.85 -0.67
C PHE A 14 25.10 1.32 0.36
N LEU A 15 24.26 2.25 -0.08
CA LEU A 15 22.84 2.30 0.29
C LEU A 15 22.43 2.67 1.72
N GLU A 16 23.28 3.22 2.60
CA GLU A 16 22.80 3.55 3.96
C GLU A 16 22.31 5.01 4.15
N SER A 17 22.63 5.96 3.25
CA SER A 17 22.18 7.36 3.37
C SER A 17 21.10 7.79 2.36
N SER A 18 20.91 7.04 1.28
CA SER A 18 19.98 7.38 0.19
C SER A 18 18.50 7.11 0.51
N GLY A 19 18.22 6.35 1.57
CA GLY A 19 16.90 5.83 1.88
C GLY A 19 15.81 6.87 2.08
N THR A 20 16.16 8.08 2.53
CA THR A 20 15.22 9.19 2.81
C THR A 20 15.05 10.13 1.61
N SER A 21 16.13 10.39 0.87
CA SER A 21 16.12 11.25 -0.32
C SER A 21 15.38 10.60 -1.49
N THR A 22 15.56 9.29 -1.69
CA THR A 22 14.84 8.52 -2.73
C THR A 22 13.33 8.47 -2.47
N LEU A 23 12.86 8.64 -1.22
CA LEU A 23 11.42 8.63 -0.94
C LEU A 23 10.72 9.97 -1.25
N ALA A 24 11.43 11.09 -1.11
CA ALA A 24 10.88 12.42 -1.38
C ALA A 24 10.82 12.74 -2.88
N GLY A 25 11.78 12.26 -3.67
CA GLY A 25 11.91 12.56 -5.11
C GLY A 25 11.94 11.35 -6.04
N GLY A 26 11.78 10.13 -5.54
CA GLY A 26 11.84 8.91 -6.35
C GLY A 26 10.67 8.79 -7.31
N ASP A 27 10.92 8.21 -8.48
CA ASP A 27 9.89 7.79 -9.42
C ASP A 27 8.99 6.71 -8.78
N GLU A 28 7.72 6.67 -9.19
CA GLU A 28 6.74 5.70 -8.71
C GLU A 28 7.18 4.25 -8.96
N LEU A 29 7.81 4.00 -10.12
CA LEU A 29 8.33 2.69 -10.47
C LEU A 29 9.40 2.22 -9.47
N THR A 30 10.34 3.09 -9.11
CA THR A 30 11.41 2.79 -8.14
C THR A 30 10.85 2.52 -6.75
N LEU A 31 9.87 3.32 -6.32
CA LEU A 31 9.19 3.11 -5.05
C LEU A 31 8.40 1.79 -5.02
N ALA A 32 7.75 1.44 -6.12
CA ALA A 32 7.01 0.19 -6.27
C ALA A 32 7.94 -1.02 -6.25
N ALA A 33 9.06 -0.98 -6.98
CA ALA A 33 10.07 -2.03 -6.95
C ALA A 33 10.60 -2.24 -5.52
N ARG A 34 10.97 -1.15 -4.82
CA ARG A 34 11.42 -1.21 -3.42
C ARG A 34 10.36 -1.78 -2.48
N LEU A 35 9.08 -1.50 -2.71
CA LEU A 35 7.97 -2.05 -1.93
C LEU A 35 7.87 -3.58 -2.07
N LEU A 36 8.12 -4.11 -3.27
CA LEU A 36 8.12 -5.56 -3.53
C LEU A 36 9.34 -6.28 -2.93
N GLU A 37 10.44 -5.58 -2.72
CA GLU A 37 11.64 -6.13 -2.07
C GLU A 37 11.48 -6.35 -0.56
N LEU A 38 10.47 -5.74 0.08
CA LEU A 38 10.29 -5.80 1.53
C LEU A 38 9.98 -7.22 2.00
N ARG A 39 10.74 -7.72 2.97
CA ARG A 39 10.65 -9.10 3.49
C ARG A 39 9.83 -9.24 4.77
N GLY A 40 8.92 -8.31 5.07
CA GLY A 40 7.98 -8.45 6.18
C GLY A 40 7.41 -7.13 6.71
N GLY A 41 6.52 -7.25 7.71
CA GLY A 41 5.71 -6.12 8.17
C GLY A 41 6.44 -4.99 8.85
N ALA A 42 7.49 -5.29 9.61
CA ALA A 42 8.31 -4.24 10.20
C ALA A 42 9.05 -3.41 9.13
N GLN A 43 9.36 -3.99 7.96
CA GLN A 43 9.95 -3.24 6.86
C GLN A 43 8.89 -2.40 6.12
N LEU A 44 7.69 -2.95 5.90
CA LEU A 44 6.55 -2.21 5.35
C LEU A 44 6.17 -1.00 6.22
N ASP A 45 6.06 -1.21 7.53
CA ASP A 45 5.68 -0.14 8.46
C ASP A 45 6.73 0.98 8.45
N ARG A 46 8.03 0.63 8.51
CA ARG A 46 9.12 1.62 8.40
C ARG A 46 9.14 2.34 7.06
N PHE A 47 8.86 1.64 5.97
CA PHE A 47 8.77 2.24 4.64
C PHE A 47 7.63 3.28 4.57
N ILE A 48 6.42 2.92 5.02
CA ILE A 48 5.28 3.83 5.04
C ILE A 48 5.55 5.01 5.97
N ASP A 49 6.10 4.77 7.17
CA ASP A 49 6.46 5.83 8.11
C ASP A 49 7.50 6.78 7.54
N ALA A 50 8.43 6.28 6.71
CA ALA A 50 9.41 7.12 6.04
C ALA A 50 8.77 7.95 4.91
N MET A 51 7.82 7.41 4.14
CA MET A 51 7.08 8.19 3.14
C MET A 51 6.24 9.31 3.77
N VAL A 52 5.50 8.99 4.85
CA VAL A 52 4.65 9.98 5.54
C VAL A 52 5.50 11.10 6.12
N ARG A 53 6.64 10.77 6.74
CA ARG A 53 7.61 11.76 7.24
C ARG A 53 8.21 12.60 6.12
N ALA A 54 8.60 11.99 5.00
CA ALA A 54 9.17 12.70 3.86
C ALA A 54 8.18 13.68 3.22
N GLY A 55 6.89 13.35 3.20
CA GLY A 55 5.84 14.24 2.68
C GLY A 55 5.23 15.21 3.70
N GLY A 56 5.75 15.26 4.94
CA GLY A 56 5.26 16.17 5.97
C GLY A 56 3.82 15.90 6.46
N ALA A 57 3.28 14.72 6.18
CA ALA A 57 1.91 14.38 6.57
C ALA A 57 1.81 13.94 8.05
N PRO A 58 0.66 14.16 8.69
CA PRO A 58 0.47 13.83 10.10
C PRO A 58 0.49 12.31 10.36
N VAL A 59 1.02 11.91 11.53
CA VAL A 59 1.23 10.51 11.94
C VAL A 59 -0.01 9.60 11.78
N PRO A 60 -1.26 10.02 12.07
CA PRO A 60 -2.44 9.17 11.91
C PRO A 60 -2.65 8.64 10.48
N LEU A 61 -2.10 9.32 9.47
CA LEU A 61 -2.14 8.84 8.09
C LEU A 61 -1.33 7.56 7.89
N GLY A 62 -0.18 7.45 8.57
CA GLY A 62 0.69 6.28 8.47
C GLY A 62 -0.02 5.00 8.87
N ASP A 63 -0.78 5.02 9.96
CA ASP A 63 -1.54 3.85 10.41
C ASP A 63 -2.66 3.46 9.42
N ALA A 64 -3.32 4.45 8.81
CA ALA A 64 -4.32 4.19 7.79
C ALA A 64 -3.70 3.56 6.53
N LEU A 65 -2.56 4.10 6.06
CA LEU A 65 -1.83 3.56 4.93
C LEU A 65 -1.29 2.15 5.21
N LYS A 66 -0.80 1.88 6.42
CA LYS A 66 -0.37 0.51 6.84
C LYS A 66 -1.53 -0.47 6.79
N ARG A 67 -2.73 -0.07 7.21
CA ARG A 67 -3.93 -0.92 7.11
C ARG A 67 -4.33 -1.16 5.66
N ALA A 68 -4.31 -0.12 4.82
CA ALA A 68 -4.61 -0.25 3.39
C ALA A 68 -3.60 -1.18 2.69
N ALA A 69 -2.30 -1.02 2.96
CA ALA A 69 -1.23 -1.85 2.41
C ALA A 69 -1.45 -3.34 2.70
N ARG A 70 -1.83 -3.68 3.94
CA ARG A 70 -2.10 -5.07 4.35
C ARG A 70 -3.36 -5.68 3.70
N GLN A 71 -4.29 -4.86 3.21
CA GLN A 71 -5.48 -5.35 2.50
C GLN A 71 -5.22 -5.57 1.02
N VAL A 72 -4.24 -4.85 0.48
CA VAL A 72 -4.04 -4.69 -0.96
C VAL A 72 -2.83 -5.46 -1.47
N LEU A 73 -1.73 -5.49 -0.72
CA LEU A 73 -0.49 -6.10 -1.21
C LEU A 73 -0.49 -7.61 -0.89
N PRO A 74 -0.51 -8.49 -1.90
CA PRO A 74 -0.27 -9.91 -1.73
C PRO A 74 1.23 -10.13 -1.55
N LEU A 75 1.78 -9.78 -0.37
CA LEU A 75 3.22 -9.89 -0.12
C LEU A 75 3.61 -11.37 0.03
N HIS A 76 4.15 -11.94 -1.04
CA HIS A 76 4.79 -13.25 -1.05
C HIS A 76 5.96 -13.27 -0.04
N GLY A 77 5.99 -14.26 0.85
CA GLY A 77 7.10 -14.46 1.80
C GLY A 77 7.02 -13.75 3.16
N TRP A 78 5.86 -13.16 3.53
CA TRP A 78 5.67 -12.57 4.85
C TRP A 78 5.53 -13.66 5.96
N PRO A 79 6.38 -13.69 7.01
CA PRO A 79 6.41 -14.73 8.06
C PRO A 79 5.28 -14.61 9.12
N GLY A 80 4.10 -14.25 8.65
CA GLY A 80 2.97 -13.73 9.41
C GLY A 80 1.79 -13.40 8.50
N ALA A 81 1.75 -14.00 7.30
CA ALA A 81 0.56 -14.09 6.47
C ALA A 81 -0.13 -15.45 6.74
N PRO A 82 -0.77 -15.66 7.92
CA PRO A 82 -1.61 -16.84 8.12
C PRO A 82 -2.92 -16.77 7.32
N VAL A 83 -3.03 -15.85 6.35
CA VAL A 83 -4.26 -15.60 5.57
C VAL A 83 -4.10 -15.94 4.09
N ILE A 84 -2.92 -15.84 3.48
CA ILE A 84 -2.81 -16.14 2.03
C ILE A 84 -2.66 -17.64 1.78
N GLU A 85 -1.87 -18.37 2.56
CA GLU A 85 -1.76 -19.84 2.42
C GLU A 85 -3.03 -20.58 2.91
N SER A 86 -3.77 -20.01 3.87
CA SER A 86 -5.03 -20.57 4.35
C SER A 86 -6.25 -20.19 3.49
N LEU A 87 -6.20 -19.08 2.75
CA LEU A 87 -7.18 -18.75 1.71
C LEU A 87 -7.00 -19.62 0.46
N ARG A 88 -5.76 -20.01 0.13
CA ARG A 88 -5.46 -20.93 -0.98
C ARG A 88 -6.08 -22.32 -0.81
N ARG A 89 -6.24 -22.81 0.44
CA ARG A 89 -6.87 -24.11 0.74
C ARG A 89 -8.38 -24.07 0.87
N ARG A 90 -9.02 -22.90 0.85
CA ARG A 90 -10.44 -22.75 1.19
C ARG A 90 -11.23 -21.99 0.14
N GLY A 91 -11.01 -22.27 -1.15
CA GLY A 91 -11.92 -21.86 -2.25
C GLY A 91 -12.34 -20.38 -2.28
N LYS A 92 -11.56 -19.48 -1.67
CA LYS A 92 -11.93 -18.08 -1.46
C LYS A 92 -10.95 -17.20 -2.23
N SER A 93 -11.47 -16.60 -3.31
CA SER A 93 -10.97 -15.45 -4.09
C SER A 93 -9.46 -15.21 -4.08
N ASP A 94 -8.84 -15.37 -5.26
CA ASP A 94 -7.45 -14.98 -5.55
C ASP A 94 -7.11 -13.60 -4.94
N PRO A 95 -6.07 -13.51 -4.08
CA PRO A 95 -5.68 -12.26 -3.43
C PRO A 95 -5.30 -11.17 -4.43
N ILE A 96 -4.71 -11.54 -5.58
CA ILE A 96 -4.38 -10.60 -6.65
C ILE A 96 -5.67 -10.06 -7.28
N ALA A 97 -6.63 -10.93 -7.59
CA ALA A 97 -7.93 -10.50 -8.12
C ALA A 97 -8.71 -9.63 -7.12
N ARG A 98 -8.54 -9.84 -5.80
CA ARG A 98 -9.11 -8.96 -4.78
C ARG A 98 -8.44 -7.58 -4.80
N ALA A 99 -7.12 -7.52 -4.83
CA ALA A 99 -6.38 -6.27 -4.90
C ALA A 99 -6.69 -5.48 -6.18
N ALA A 100 -6.80 -6.18 -7.31
CA ALA A 100 -7.21 -5.62 -8.60
C ALA A 100 -8.58 -4.93 -8.51
N ARG A 101 -9.57 -5.58 -7.89
CA ARG A 101 -10.90 -4.99 -7.65
C ARG A 101 -10.85 -3.77 -6.74
N ILE A 102 -9.97 -3.74 -5.74
CA ILE A 102 -9.80 -2.58 -4.85
C ILE A 102 -9.35 -1.36 -5.65
N PHE A 103 -8.40 -1.55 -6.57
CA PHE A 103 -7.89 -0.49 -7.43
C PHE A 103 -8.72 -0.24 -8.69
N GLY A 104 -9.70 -1.09 -8.98
CA GLY A 104 -10.49 -1.01 -10.21
C GLY A 104 -9.65 -1.24 -11.47
N ILE A 105 -8.63 -2.08 -11.39
CA ILE A 105 -7.75 -2.42 -12.51
C ILE A 105 -7.98 -3.84 -12.99
N GLU A 106 -7.74 -4.06 -14.27
CA GLU A 106 -7.72 -5.39 -14.88
C GLU A 106 -6.27 -5.85 -14.99
N LEU A 107 -6.03 -7.09 -14.57
CA LEU A 107 -4.70 -7.70 -14.53
C LEU A 107 -4.60 -8.90 -15.50
N GLU A 108 -5.55 -9.01 -16.43
CA GLU A 108 -5.61 -10.12 -17.37
C GLU A 108 -4.42 -10.07 -18.35
N GLY A 109 -3.91 -11.25 -18.73
CA GLY A 109 -2.79 -11.36 -19.67
C GLY A 109 -1.40 -10.98 -19.11
N LEU A 110 -1.30 -10.42 -17.90
CA LEU A 110 -0.02 -10.11 -17.27
C LEU A 110 0.63 -11.33 -16.59
N SER A 111 1.96 -11.35 -16.55
CA SER A 111 2.72 -12.30 -15.74
C SER A 111 2.44 -12.08 -14.25
N PRO A 112 2.60 -13.08 -13.38
CA PRO A 112 2.45 -12.91 -11.92
C PRO A 112 3.28 -11.74 -11.37
N GLU A 113 4.51 -11.60 -11.84
CA GLU A 113 5.45 -10.57 -11.42
C GLU A 113 4.97 -9.17 -11.86
N ASP A 114 4.49 -9.04 -13.10
CA ASP A 114 3.97 -7.77 -13.61
C ASP A 114 2.70 -7.34 -12.89
N LYS A 115 1.85 -8.29 -12.49
CA LYS A 115 0.65 -8.03 -11.69
C LYS A 115 1.00 -7.42 -10.34
N GLU A 116 2.02 -7.95 -9.68
CA GLU A 116 2.50 -7.43 -8.39
C GLU A 116 3.09 -6.03 -8.53
N LEU A 117 3.84 -5.79 -9.60
CA LEU A 117 4.42 -4.48 -9.89
C LEU A 117 3.33 -3.43 -10.16
N GLU A 118 2.33 -3.74 -10.98
CA GLU A 118 1.21 -2.84 -11.25
C GLU A 118 0.45 -2.51 -9.95
N LEU A 119 0.15 -3.52 -9.12
CA LEU A 119 -0.49 -3.30 -7.82
C LEU A 119 0.37 -2.42 -6.88
N ALA A 120 1.68 -2.64 -6.85
CA ALA A 120 2.61 -1.85 -6.05
C ALA A 120 2.66 -0.39 -6.54
N GLN A 121 2.70 -0.14 -7.85
CA GLN A 121 2.65 1.20 -8.42
C GLN A 121 1.35 1.93 -8.06
N ARG A 122 0.20 1.25 -8.18
CA ARG A 122 -1.11 1.82 -7.80
C ARG A 122 -1.16 2.18 -6.32
N PHE A 123 -0.61 1.32 -5.46
CA PHE A 123 -0.50 1.60 -4.03
C PHE A 123 0.36 2.83 -3.76
N VAL A 124 1.54 2.92 -4.38
CA VAL A 124 2.45 4.07 -4.22
C VAL A 124 1.77 5.36 -4.68
N ARG A 125 1.10 5.34 -5.83
CA ARG A 125 0.35 6.50 -6.35
C ARG A 125 -0.73 6.96 -5.38
N PHE A 126 -1.56 6.03 -4.90
CA PHE A 126 -2.57 6.28 -3.87
C PHE A 126 -1.96 6.88 -2.59
N ALA A 127 -0.86 6.30 -2.09
CA ALA A 127 -0.22 6.74 -0.86
C ALA A 127 0.38 8.14 -1.00
N ARG A 128 1.06 8.43 -2.12
CA ARG A 128 1.64 9.76 -2.40
C ARG A 128 0.56 10.83 -2.46
N GLU A 129 -0.54 10.56 -3.14
CA GLU A 129 -1.64 11.51 -3.23
C GLU A 129 -2.30 11.74 -1.87
N ALA A 130 -2.51 10.68 -1.08
CA ALA A 130 -3.04 10.81 0.27
C ALA A 130 -2.12 11.64 1.18
N ILE A 131 -0.81 11.44 1.08
CA ILE A 131 0.21 12.21 1.80
C ILE A 131 0.18 13.68 1.37
N ARG A 132 0.15 13.94 0.05
CA ARG A 132 0.09 15.29 -0.51
C ARG A 132 -1.13 16.05 -0.03
N LEU A 133 -2.31 15.43 -0.06
CA LEU A 133 -3.57 16.03 0.38
C LEU A 133 -3.63 16.22 1.91
N ALA A 134 -2.95 15.37 2.67
CA ALA A 134 -2.94 15.43 4.14
C ALA A 134 -1.83 16.32 4.71
N ALA A 135 -0.89 16.81 3.90
CA ALA A 135 0.24 17.62 4.37
C ALA A 135 -0.21 18.87 5.16
N ASP A 136 -1.30 19.50 4.74
CA ASP A 136 -1.86 20.69 5.38
C ASP A 136 -2.94 20.36 6.43
N ALA A 137 -3.20 19.08 6.71
CA ALA A 137 -4.28 18.66 7.60
C ALA A 137 -3.88 18.81 9.07
N ILE A 138 -4.41 19.85 9.72
CA ILE A 138 -4.18 20.13 11.16
C ILE A 138 -5.05 19.23 12.05
N ARG A 139 -6.25 18.84 11.56
CA ARG A 139 -7.22 18.06 12.33
C ARG A 139 -7.34 16.63 11.80
N PRO A 140 -7.65 15.63 12.65
CA PRO A 140 -7.86 14.24 12.21
C PRO A 140 -8.91 14.08 11.11
N ALA A 141 -9.95 14.91 11.12
CA ALA A 141 -10.97 14.93 10.08
C ALA A 141 -10.42 15.29 8.69
N GLY A 142 -9.41 16.17 8.62
CA GLY A 142 -8.74 16.52 7.37
C GLY A 142 -7.93 15.34 6.81
N VAL A 143 -7.30 14.55 7.68
CA VAL A 143 -6.57 13.34 7.29
C VAL A 143 -7.52 12.29 6.70
N ALA A 144 -8.68 12.10 7.35
CA ALA A 144 -9.70 11.18 6.84
C ALA A 144 -10.27 11.63 5.49
N ALA A 145 -10.51 12.93 5.31
CA ALA A 145 -10.97 13.49 4.04
C ALA A 145 -9.92 13.33 2.92
N ALA A 146 -8.66 13.60 3.21
CA ALA A 146 -7.55 13.41 2.26
C ALA A 146 -7.40 11.94 1.83
N LEU A 147 -7.52 11.00 2.78
CA LEU A 147 -7.48 9.57 2.49
C LEU A 147 -8.68 9.14 1.62
N ALA A 148 -9.88 9.63 1.92
CA ALA A 148 -11.09 9.31 1.16
C ALA A 148 -11.08 9.93 -0.24
N GLU A 149 -10.50 11.12 -0.42
CA GLU A 149 -10.30 11.74 -1.73
C GLU A 149 -9.30 10.93 -2.57
N SER A 150 -8.13 10.60 -2.02
CA SER A 150 -7.15 9.75 -2.72
C SER A 150 -7.72 8.37 -3.07
N ALA A 151 -8.50 7.78 -2.16
CA ALA A 151 -9.13 6.48 -2.38
C ALA A 151 -10.16 6.53 -3.52
N ARG A 152 -10.95 7.61 -3.64
CA ARG A 152 -11.90 7.76 -4.76
C ARG A 152 -11.19 7.74 -6.12
N SER A 153 -10.03 8.37 -6.20
CA SER A 153 -9.28 8.51 -7.45
C SER A 153 -8.45 7.28 -7.81
N HIS A 154 -7.87 6.60 -6.82
CA HIS A 154 -6.88 5.56 -7.07
C HIS A 154 -7.28 4.17 -6.58
N ALA A 155 -8.13 4.06 -5.55
CA ALA A 155 -8.46 2.80 -4.89
C ALA A 155 -9.94 2.75 -4.45
N PRO A 156 -10.90 2.87 -5.39
CA PRO A 156 -12.32 3.09 -5.07
C PRO A 156 -12.93 1.94 -4.26
N GLY A 157 -12.43 0.71 -4.42
CA GLY A 157 -12.91 -0.44 -3.66
C GLY A 157 -12.56 -0.41 -2.16
N LEU A 158 -11.60 0.43 -1.72
CA LEU A 158 -11.33 0.63 -0.29
C LEU A 158 -12.54 1.25 0.42
N LEU A 159 -13.24 2.17 -0.24
CA LEU A 159 -14.40 2.87 0.31
C LEU A 159 -15.62 1.94 0.43
N GLN A 160 -15.78 1.04 -0.55
CA GLN A 160 -16.86 0.06 -0.57
C GLN A 160 -16.69 -1.00 0.54
N CYS A 161 -15.44 -1.32 0.89
CA CYS A 161 -15.16 -2.30 1.93
C CYS A 161 -15.46 -1.78 3.35
N GLU A 162 -15.45 -0.46 3.58
CA GLU A 162 -15.91 0.14 4.84
C GLU A 162 -17.43 0.21 4.91
N ALA A 163 -18.09 0.61 3.81
CA ALA A 163 -19.55 0.65 3.72
C ALA A 163 -20.19 -0.74 3.96
N GLY A 164 -19.61 -1.81 3.40
CA GLY A 164 -20.11 -3.18 3.57
C GLY A 164 -19.86 -3.82 4.94
N ARG A 165 -19.03 -3.23 5.82
CA ARG A 165 -18.79 -3.75 7.19
C ARG A 165 -19.74 -3.19 8.24
N MET A 166 -20.47 -2.13 7.92
CA MET A 166 -21.51 -1.56 8.77
C MET A 166 -22.86 -1.79 8.11
N GLY A 167 -23.45 -2.97 8.34
CA GLY A 167 -24.86 -3.16 8.01
C GLY A 167 -25.69 -2.16 8.80
N HIS A 168 -26.25 -1.16 8.13
CA HIS A 168 -27.20 -0.27 8.76
C HIS A 168 -28.48 -1.07 8.93
N TRP A 169 -28.79 -1.46 10.16
CA TRP A 169 -30.08 -2.03 10.49
C TRP A 169 -30.86 -0.99 11.29
N GLN A 170 -32.12 -0.79 10.93
CA GLN A 170 -33.01 0.11 11.64
C GLN A 170 -34.22 -0.66 12.14
N ARG A 171 -34.51 -0.52 13.44
CA ARG A 171 -35.74 -1.06 14.03
C ARG A 171 -36.88 -0.07 13.81
N ARG A 172 -37.92 -0.50 13.08
CA ARG A 172 -39.21 0.21 12.98
C ARG A 172 -40.27 -0.61 13.71
N GLY A 173 -40.50 -0.27 14.97
CA GLY A 173 -41.44 -0.99 15.84
C GLY A 173 -41.05 -2.46 16.02
N ASN A 174 -41.88 -3.37 15.50
CA ASN A 174 -41.66 -4.82 15.52
C ASN A 174 -40.78 -5.33 14.35
N ARG A 175 -40.40 -4.49 13.38
CA ARG A 175 -39.66 -4.93 12.19
C ARG A 175 -38.23 -4.43 12.20
N ILE A 176 -37.27 -5.31 11.94
CA ILE A 176 -35.88 -4.96 11.64
C ILE A 176 -35.76 -4.82 10.12
N ILE A 177 -35.28 -3.67 9.65
CA ILE A 177 -34.96 -3.41 8.26
C ILE A 177 -33.45 -3.40 8.16
N VAL A 178 -32.88 -4.35 7.43
CA VAL A 178 -31.46 -4.39 7.09
C VAL A 178 -31.31 -3.69 5.75
N TYR A 179 -30.54 -2.60 5.71
CA TYR A 179 -30.13 -2.00 4.45
C TYR A 179 -28.88 -2.75 3.98
N ASP A 180 -29.04 -3.60 2.96
CA ASP A 180 -27.90 -4.21 2.26
C ASP A 180 -27.23 -3.15 1.38
N CYS A 181 -25.90 -3.23 1.31
CA CYS A 181 -25.08 -2.46 0.38
C CYS A 181 -24.90 -3.26 -0.91
#